data_AF-A0A1J9QRF9-F1
#
_entry.id   AF-A0A1J9QRF9-F1
#
_cell.length_a   1.000
_cell.length_b   1.000
_cell.length_c   1.000
_cell.angle_alpha   90.00
_cell.angle_beta   90.00
_cell.angle_gamma   90.00
#
_symmetry.space_group_name_H-M   'P 1'
#
loop_
_entity.id
_entity.type
_entity.pdbx_description
1 polymer ?
#
loop_
_entity_poly.entity_id
_entity_poly.type
_entity_poly.pdbx_seq_one_letter_code
_entity_poly.pdbx_strand_id
1 'polypeptide(L)'
;MLSHFTLWHIPSLLVASATTFGGLLPFFNAEYAIKEFGLPQRIATSKQAQSVMVTQSARTTAIGMTLLTFYSQGKLAEFDTILIILAYLGLVDGYVCWREGMAGKAVFRASMGMLIAAWGGFGMTARW
;
A
#
# COMPACT_ATOMS: atom_id res chain seq x y z
N MET A 1 20.00 6.86 -8.21
CA MET A 1 18.83 7.14 -7.34
C MET A 1 18.58 8.63 -7.12
N LEU A 2 19.58 9.45 -6.75
CA LEU A 2 19.38 10.87 -6.41
C LEU A 2 19.52 11.85 -7.60
N SER A 3 19.99 11.40 -8.76
CA SER A 3 20.21 12.25 -9.95
C SER A 3 18.93 12.85 -10.55
N HIS A 4 17.77 12.24 -10.29
CA HIS A 4 16.45 12.69 -10.75
C HIS A 4 15.50 12.92 -9.57
N PHE A 5 16.03 13.05 -8.35
CA PHE A 5 15.18 13.25 -7.19
C PHE A 5 14.61 14.67 -7.18
N THR A 6 13.30 14.77 -7.07
CA THR A 6 12.61 16.04 -6.83
C THR A 6 11.77 15.95 -5.55
N LEU A 7 11.44 17.10 -4.96
CA LEU A 7 10.57 17.16 -3.78
C LEU A 7 9.18 16.54 -4.05
N TRP A 8 8.74 16.54 -5.31
CA TRP A 8 7.49 15.92 -5.74
C TRP A 8 7.50 14.38 -5.66
N HIS A 9 8.68 13.77 -5.56
CA HIS A 9 8.81 12.32 -5.40
C HIS A 9 8.60 11.85 -3.96
N ILE A 10 8.60 12.76 -2.98
CA ILE A 10 8.50 12.39 -1.55
C ILE A 10 7.22 11.58 -1.26
N PRO A 11 6.01 11.99 -1.68
CA PRO A 11 4.80 11.21 -1.43
C PRO A 11 4.86 9.81 -2.08
N SER A 12 5.30 9.75 -3.33
CA SER A 12 5.46 8.50 -4.09
C SER A 12 6.45 7.54 -3.41
N LEU A 13 7.60 8.05 -2.97
CA LEU A 13 8.63 7.27 -2.27
C LEU A 13 8.18 6.84 -0.87
N LEU A 14 7.41 7.68 -0.17
CA LEU A 14 6.78 7.31 1.09
C LEU A 14 5.84 6.14 0.89
N VAL A 15 4.97 6.18 -0.14
CA VAL A 15 4.09 5.06 -0.49
C VAL A 15 4.89 3.81 -0.79
N ALA A 16 5.88 3.88 -1.69
CA ALA A 16 6.71 2.73 -2.03
C ALA A 16 7.42 2.12 -0.80
N SER A 17 7.95 2.97 0.08
CA SER A 17 8.61 2.54 1.32
C SER A 17 7.61 1.92 2.31
N ALA A 18 6.46 2.56 2.52
CA ALA A 18 5.41 2.06 3.40
C ALA A 18 4.83 0.73 2.90
N THR A 19 4.64 0.58 1.58
CA THR A 19 4.19 -0.68 0.97
C THR A 19 5.25 -1.78 1.11
N THR A 20 6.54 -1.45 0.97
CA THR A 20 7.64 -2.40 1.14
C THR A 20 7.77 -2.87 2.59
N PHE A 21 8.02 -1.93 3.52
CA PHE A 21 8.32 -2.25 4.91
C PHE A 21 7.07 -2.54 5.73
N GLY A 22 5.96 -1.85 5.47
CA GLY A 22 4.68 -2.17 6.09
C GLY A 22 4.17 -3.55 5.72
N GLY A 23 4.44 -4.02 4.50
CA GLY A 23 4.15 -5.40 4.08
C GLY A 23 4.98 -6.47 4.80
N LEU A 24 6.12 -6.09 5.42
CA LEU A 24 6.92 -7.02 6.21
C LEU A 24 6.38 -7.22 7.64
N LEU A 25 5.52 -6.32 8.13
CA LEU A 25 5.02 -6.33 9.51
C LEU A 25 4.39 -7.68 9.93
N PRO A 26 3.57 -8.37 9.11
CA PRO A 26 2.95 -9.62 9.53
C PRO A 26 3.93 -10.78 9.72
N PHE A 27 5.11 -10.74 9.10
CA PHE A 27 6.14 -11.78 9.31
C PHE A 27 6.65 -11.78 10.76
N PHE A 28 6.64 -10.62 11.41
CA PHE A 28 7.04 -10.47 12.80
C PHE A 28 5.84 -10.55 13.75
N ASN A 29 4.70 -9.97 13.37
CA ASN A 29 3.49 -10.00 14.18
C ASN A 29 2.22 -9.84 13.33
N ALA A 30 1.69 -10.97 12.85
CA ALA A 30 0.48 -11.00 12.04
C ALA A 30 -0.77 -10.51 12.77
N GLU A 31 -0.89 -10.78 14.08
CA GLU A 31 -2.03 -10.28 14.86
C GLU A 31 -2.04 -8.75 14.91
N TYR A 32 -0.89 -8.16 15.22
CA TYR A 32 -0.73 -6.71 15.24
C TYR A 32 -1.00 -6.10 13.87
N ALA A 33 -0.49 -6.71 12.80
CA ALA A 33 -0.73 -6.23 11.44
C ALA A 33 -2.21 -6.26 11.05
N ILE A 34 -2.98 -7.26 11.49
CA ILE A 34 -4.44 -7.31 11.26
C ILE A 34 -5.17 -6.18 12.02
N LYS A 35 -4.74 -5.86 13.24
CA LYS A 35 -5.30 -4.73 14.00
C LYS A 35 -4.95 -3.39 13.37
N GLU A 36 -3.69 -3.23 12.97
CA GLU A 36 -3.21 -2.02 12.30
C GLU A 36 -3.91 -1.81 10.95
N PHE A 37 -4.19 -2.92 10.24
CA PHE A 37 -5.02 -2.90 9.04
C PHE A 37 -6.42 -2.31 9.31
N GLY A 38 -6.91 -2.44 10.55
CA GLY A 38 -8.19 -1.91 11.00
C GLY A 38 -9.27 -2.96 11.16
N LEU A 39 -8.91 -4.25 11.22
CA LEU A 39 -9.86 -5.36 11.44
C LEU A 39 -10.07 -5.62 12.94
N PRO A 40 -11.24 -6.17 13.32
CA PRO A 40 -11.58 -6.41 14.73
C PRO A 40 -10.72 -7.54 15.34
N GLN A 41 -10.59 -7.49 16.67
CA GLN A 41 -9.78 -8.45 17.45
C GLN A 41 -10.16 -9.92 17.17
N ARG A 42 -11.45 -10.22 16.91
CA ARG A 42 -11.93 -11.57 16.59
C ARG A 42 -11.25 -12.17 15.36
N ILE A 43 -10.87 -11.35 14.38
CA ILE A 43 -10.16 -11.80 13.17
C ILE A 43 -8.67 -11.84 13.44
N ALA A 44 -8.15 -10.85 14.18
CA ALA A 44 -6.73 -10.75 14.49
C ALA A 44 -6.18 -11.99 15.23
N THR A 45 -6.98 -12.60 16.11
CA THR A 45 -6.57 -13.81 16.86
C THR A 45 -6.68 -15.10 16.06
N SER A 46 -7.35 -15.11 14.91
CA SER A 46 -7.50 -16.30 14.06
C SER A 46 -6.19 -16.64 13.35
N LYS A 47 -5.66 -17.85 13.57
CA LYS A 47 -4.45 -18.34 12.90
C LYS A 47 -4.60 -18.47 11.39
N GLN A 48 -5.82 -18.79 10.93
CA GLN A 48 -6.16 -18.85 9.52
C GLN A 48 -6.07 -17.45 8.89
N ALA A 49 -6.65 -16.44 9.54
CA ALA A 49 -6.55 -15.05 9.07
C ALA A 49 -5.11 -14.53 9.10
N GLN A 50 -4.33 -14.87 10.13
CA GLN A 50 -2.90 -14.54 10.22
C GLN A 50 -2.10 -15.11 9.04
N SER A 51 -2.34 -16.37 8.67
CA SER A 51 -1.64 -17.01 7.54
C SER A 51 -1.94 -16.34 6.19
N VAL A 52 -3.21 -15.96 5.98
CA VAL A 52 -3.63 -15.21 4.80
C VAL A 52 -3.02 -13.81 4.80
N MET A 53 -2.99 -13.13 5.96
CA MET A 53 -2.38 -11.81 6.10
C MET A 53 -0.90 -11.83 5.73
N VAL A 54 -0.12 -12.78 6.25
CA VAL A 54 1.30 -12.93 5.90
C VAL A 54 1.48 -13.11 4.40
N THR A 55 0.70 -14.02 3.80
CA THR A 55 0.80 -14.31 2.36
C THR A 55 0.42 -13.10 1.50
N GLN A 56 -0.64 -12.38 1.87
CA GLN A 56 -1.07 -11.19 1.13
C GLN A 56 -0.07 -10.05 1.28
N SER A 57 0.45 -9.82 2.48
CA SER A 57 1.42 -8.75 2.72
C SER A 57 2.77 -9.02 2.07
N ALA A 58 3.17 -10.28 1.86
CA ALA A 58 4.31 -10.62 1.01
C ALA A 58 4.16 -10.07 -0.42
N ARG A 59 2.94 -10.15 -0.99
CA ARG A 59 2.64 -9.56 -2.32
C ARG A 59 2.69 -8.05 -2.28
N THR A 60 2.18 -7.44 -1.20
CA THR A 60 2.31 -5.99 -0.98
C THR A 60 3.77 -5.58 -0.94
N THR A 61 4.62 -6.28 -0.18
CA THR A 61 6.08 -6.02 -0.16
C THR A 61 6.70 -6.15 -1.55
N ALA A 62 6.31 -7.15 -2.34
CA ALA A 62 6.79 -7.30 -3.72
C ALA A 62 6.42 -6.11 -4.61
N ILE A 63 5.21 -5.55 -4.47
CA ILE A 63 4.79 -4.33 -5.18
C ILE A 63 5.65 -3.14 -4.74
N GLY A 64 5.89 -2.97 -3.44
CA GLY A 64 6.76 -1.92 -2.92
C GLY A 64 8.19 -2.02 -3.45
N MET A 65 8.78 -3.22 -3.46
CA MET A 65 10.09 -3.47 -4.06
C MET A 65 10.11 -3.14 -5.56
N THR A 66 9.03 -3.45 -6.27
CA THR A 66 8.88 -3.12 -7.70
C THR A 66 8.90 -1.60 -7.91
N LEU A 67 8.16 -0.85 -7.09
CA LEU A 67 8.15 0.62 -7.11
C LEU A 67 9.56 1.19 -6.87
N LEU A 68 10.25 0.74 -5.81
CA LEU A 68 11.62 1.19 -5.52
C LEU A 68 12.60 0.84 -6.63
N THR A 69 12.42 -0.32 -7.27
CA THR A 69 13.24 -0.76 -8.41
C THR A 69 12.99 0.11 -9.65
N PHE A 70 11.74 0.42 -9.99
CA PHE A 70 11.43 1.31 -11.11
C PHE A 70 11.95 2.72 -10.87
N TYR A 71 11.83 3.21 -9.63
CA TYR A 71 12.43 4.48 -9.24
C TYR A 71 13.95 4.49 -9.42
N SER A 72 14.65 3.43 -8.98
CA SER A 72 16.10 3.35 -9.12
C SER A 72 16.58 3.24 -10.58
N GLN A 73 15.75 2.64 -11.45
CA GLN A 73 15.96 2.53 -12.90
C GLN A 73 15.55 3.79 -13.69
N GLY A 74 14.94 4.80 -13.04
CA GLY A 74 14.42 6.00 -13.72
C GLY A 74 13.14 5.77 -14.53
N LYS A 75 12.45 4.63 -14.29
CA LYS A 75 11.18 4.25 -14.94
C LYS A 75 9.98 4.88 -14.22
N LEU A 76 9.91 6.21 -14.27
CA LEU A 76 8.96 7.01 -13.47
C LEU A 76 7.52 6.91 -14.00
N ALA A 77 7.33 6.69 -15.30
CA ALA A 77 5.99 6.49 -15.88
C ALA A 77 5.38 5.15 -15.42
N GLU A 78 6.19 4.10 -15.35
CA GLU A 78 5.79 2.79 -14.84
C GLU A 78 5.52 2.84 -13.34
N PHE A 79 6.29 3.64 -12.60
CA PHE A 79 6.03 3.92 -11.19
C PHE A 79 4.63 4.52 -11.00
N ASP A 80 4.31 5.58 -11.74
CA ASP A 80 3.01 6.25 -11.68
C ASP A 80 1.87 5.30 -12.11
N THR A 81 2.13 4.42 -13.08
CA THR A 81 1.17 3.38 -13.49
C THR A 81 0.83 2.43 -12.33
N ILE A 82 1.83 1.99 -11.57
CA ILE A 82 1.58 1.15 -10.38
C ILE A 82 0.81 1.92 -9.32
N LEU A 83 1.12 3.21 -9.07
CA LEU A 83 0.36 4.02 -8.12
C LEU A 83 -1.13 4.11 -8.48
N ILE A 84 -1.46 4.25 -9.77
CA ILE A 84 -2.86 4.23 -10.24
C ILE A 84 -3.51 2.88 -9.92
N ILE A 85 -2.81 1.77 -10.19
CA ILE A 85 -3.33 0.42 -9.93
C ILE A 85 -3.56 0.18 -8.43
N LEU A 86 -2.79 0.82 -7.54
CA LEU A 86 -2.99 0.74 -6.09
C LEU A 86 -4.38 1.26 -5.63
N ALA A 87 -5.10 2.05 -6.45
CA ALA A 87 -6.51 2.37 -6.18
C ALA A 87 -7.34 1.11 -5.92
N TYR A 88 -7.13 0.07 -6.72
CA TYR A 88 -7.87 -1.17 -6.58
C TYR A 88 -7.66 -1.80 -5.19
N LEU A 89 -6.41 -1.82 -4.71
CA LEU A 89 -6.10 -2.31 -3.35
C LEU A 89 -6.81 -1.46 -2.29
N GLY A 90 -6.77 -0.14 -2.39
CA GLY A 90 -7.46 0.74 -1.44
C GLY A 90 -8.98 0.56 -1.42
N LEU A 91 -9.59 0.34 -2.59
CA LEU A 91 -11.02 0.05 -2.70
C LEU A 91 -11.40 -1.30 -2.10
N VAL A 92 -10.61 -2.36 -2.38
CA VAL A 92 -10.84 -3.70 -1.81
C VAL A 92 -10.64 -3.69 -0.30
N ASP A 93 -9.60 -3.03 0.19
CA ASP A 93 -9.34 -2.87 1.62
C ASP A 93 -10.50 -2.14 2.31
N GLY A 94 -10.98 -1.06 1.70
CA GLY A 94 -12.16 -0.33 2.16
C GLY A 94 -13.40 -1.20 2.22
N TYR A 95 -13.66 -1.97 1.16
CA TYR A 95 -14.78 -2.90 1.08
C TYR A 95 -14.74 -3.96 2.20
N VAL A 96 -13.58 -4.58 2.46
CA VAL A 96 -13.44 -5.59 3.52
C VAL A 96 -13.64 -4.96 4.90
N CYS A 97 -13.02 -3.80 5.18
CA CYS A 97 -13.24 -3.09 6.45
C CYS A 97 -14.72 -2.72 6.65
N TRP A 98 -15.43 -2.33 5.59
CA TRP A 98 -16.86 -2.03 5.66
C TRP A 98 -17.68 -3.26 6.03
N ARG A 99 -17.41 -4.39 5.38
CA ARG A 99 -18.05 -5.69 5.65
C ARG A 99 -17.86 -6.17 7.08
N GLU A 100 -16.72 -5.88 7.69
CA GLU A 100 -16.41 -6.27 9.07
C GLU A 100 -16.93 -5.30 10.14
N GLY A 101 -17.66 -4.24 9.73
CA GLY A 101 -18.25 -3.25 10.63
C GLY A 101 -17.33 -2.08 10.99
N MET A 102 -16.21 -1.93 10.29
CA MET A 102 -15.16 -0.93 10.57
C MET A 102 -15.25 0.26 9.61
N ALA A 103 -16.41 0.93 9.58
CA ALA A 103 -16.74 1.97 8.60
C ALA A 103 -15.71 3.14 8.54
N GLY A 104 -15.21 3.60 9.69
CA GLY A 104 -14.20 4.67 9.72
C GLY A 104 -12.88 4.26 9.06
N LYS A 105 -12.44 3.02 9.29
CA LYS A 105 -11.24 2.48 8.64
C LYS A 105 -11.49 2.22 7.15
N ALA A 106 -12.68 1.77 6.80
CA ALA A 106 -13.08 1.56 5.40
C ALA A 106 -12.95 2.83 4.56
N VAL A 107 -13.53 3.94 5.03
CA VAL A 107 -13.46 5.23 4.35
C VAL A 107 -12.03 5.73 4.24
N PHE A 108 -11.24 5.62 5.31
CA PHE A 108 -9.84 6.02 5.31
C PHE A 108 -9.01 5.26 4.27
N ARG A 109 -9.17 3.92 4.18
CA ARG A 109 -8.39 3.12 3.22
C ARG A 109 -8.78 3.38 1.78
N ALA A 110 -10.07 3.50 1.51
CA ALA A 110 -10.56 3.84 0.18
C ALA A 110 -10.09 5.24 -0.25
N SER A 111 -10.18 6.24 0.63
CA SER A 111 -9.79 7.61 0.31
C SER A 111 -8.28 7.74 0.09
N MET A 112 -7.45 7.11 0.93
CA MET A 112 -6.00 7.10 0.74
C MET A 112 -5.61 6.40 -0.57
N GLY A 113 -6.23 5.26 -0.90
CA GLY A 113 -5.98 4.58 -2.18
C GLY A 113 -6.31 5.45 -3.39
N MET A 114 -7.42 6.20 -3.33
CA MET A 114 -7.80 7.13 -4.40
C MET A 114 -6.85 8.33 -4.51
N LEU A 115 -6.36 8.86 -3.39
CA LEU A 115 -5.36 9.93 -3.39
C LEU A 115 -4.02 9.48 -3.99
N ILE A 116 -3.56 8.29 -3.64
CA ILE A 116 -2.34 7.70 -4.21
C ILE A 116 -2.51 7.52 -5.73
N ALA A 117 -3.66 7.01 -6.16
CA ALA A 117 -3.93 6.82 -7.57
C ALA A 117 -4.09 8.13 -8.34
N ALA A 118 -4.69 9.16 -7.73
CA ALA A 118 -4.73 10.50 -8.30
C ALA A 118 -3.31 11.06 -8.48
N TRP A 119 -2.42 10.85 -7.51
CA TRP A 119 -1.02 11.27 -7.60
C TRP A 119 -0.30 10.64 -8.80
N GLY A 120 -0.46 9.33 -8.99
CA GLY A 120 0.04 8.62 -10.17
C GLY A 120 -0.64 9.07 -11.47
N GLY A 121 -1.96 9.26 -11.45
CA GLY A 121 -2.76 9.69 -12.61
C GLY A 121 -2.39 11.05 -13.16
N PHE A 122 -1.98 11.99 -12.29
CA PHE A 122 -1.45 13.29 -12.71
C PHE A 122 0.01 13.24 -13.19
N GLY A 123 0.66 12.07 -13.11
CA GLY A 123 2.05 11.88 -13.49
C GLY A 123 3.01 12.67 -12.60
N MET A 124 2.67 12.84 -11.31
CA MET A 124 3.43 13.73 -10.42
C MET A 124 4.85 13.22 -10.16
N THR A 125 5.13 11.95 -10.43
CA THR A 125 6.47 11.37 -10.35
C THR A 125 7.19 11.40 -11.70
N ALA A 126 6.48 11.26 -12.82
CA ALA A 126 7.09 11.26 -14.15
C ALA A 126 7.30 12.65 -14.77
N ARG A 127 6.52 13.67 -14.37
CA ARG A 127 6.57 15.02 -14.95
C ARG A 127 7.66 15.93 -14.39
N TRP A 128 8.19 15.62 -13.21
CA TRP A 128 9.11 16.49 -12.46
C TRP A 128 10.42 15.78 -12.20
#